data_AF-A0A498KTM4-F1
#
_entry.id   AF-A0A498KTM4-F1
#
_cell.length_a   1.000
_cell.length_b   1.000
_cell.length_c   1.000
_cell.angle_alpha   90.00
_cell.angle_beta   90.00
_cell.angle_gamma   90.00
#
_symmetry.space_group_name_H-M   'P 1'
#
loop_
_entity.id
_entity.type
_entity.pdbx_description
1 polymer ?
#
loop_
_entity_poly.entity_id
_entity_poly.type
_entity_poly.pdbx_seq_one_letter_code
_entity_poly.pdbx_strand_id
1 'polypeptide(L)'
;MMALTHGLASLALVALATPALSEYAGPPLLAAAFFGGMAPDLDLVAEHRKSLHFPVGYTLLAAIFTAWAAVSPSPGVLLCTVAVGAAALHAWSDVLAGSVEPAPWNPTSEQAVYNHALGRWHRPRRLVRYSGAPEDGLLAVGLAAVALLTPATGPTADAALLWLLVVAGAYVLARKRLTELRSRLAALTPAWVVASFPVVSVEETESGATRIALRRR
;
A
#
# COMPACT_ATOMS: atom_id res chain seq x y z
N MET A 1 2.11 -6.33 -1.04
CA MET A 1 2.31 -6.54 0.42
C MET A 1 1.06 -6.04 1.12
N MET A 2 1.05 -5.71 2.42
CA MET A 2 -0.04 -4.88 2.97
C MET A 2 0.15 -3.41 2.60
N ALA A 3 -0.95 -2.69 2.38
CA ALA A 3 -0.95 -1.26 2.06
C ALA A 3 -0.04 -0.44 2.98
N LEU A 4 -0.07 -0.77 4.27
CA LEU A 4 0.75 -0.11 5.27
C LEU A 4 2.25 -0.28 5.00
N THR A 5 2.69 -1.47 4.57
CA THR A 5 4.09 -1.72 4.23
C THR A 5 4.54 -0.84 3.06
N HIS A 6 3.69 -0.64 2.05
CA HIS A 6 3.99 0.23 0.91
C HIS A 6 4.10 1.72 1.32
N GLY A 7 3.17 2.18 2.18
CA GLY A 7 3.23 3.51 2.77
C GLY A 7 4.49 3.72 3.62
N LEU A 8 4.81 2.76 4.50
CA LEU A 8 6.01 2.79 5.34
C LEU A 8 7.30 2.71 4.53
N ALA A 9 7.33 1.95 3.44
CA ALA A 9 8.50 1.88 2.56
C ALA A 9 8.83 3.24 1.94
N SER A 10 7.79 3.91 1.43
CA SER A 10 7.91 5.24 0.84
C SER A 10 8.31 6.28 1.89
N LEU A 11 7.70 6.23 3.07
CA LEU A 11 8.04 7.10 4.19
C LEU A 11 9.49 6.91 4.64
N ALA A 12 9.95 5.67 4.80
CA ALA A 12 11.31 5.37 5.22
C ALA A 12 12.36 5.93 4.24
N LEU A 13 12.11 5.80 2.94
CA LEU A 13 13.00 6.38 1.92
C LEU A 13 13.06 7.91 2.00
N VAL A 14 11.92 8.57 2.18
CA VAL A 14 11.87 10.04 2.29
C VAL A 14 12.46 10.52 3.62
N ALA A 15 12.25 9.79 4.71
CA ALA A 15 12.87 10.05 6.00
C ALA A 15 14.42 10.01 5.90
N LEU A 16 14.98 9.02 5.22
CA LEU A 16 16.42 8.95 4.93
C LEU A 16 16.91 10.09 4.01
N ALA A 17 16.09 10.52 3.06
CA ALA A 17 16.42 11.61 2.13
C ALA A 17 16.26 13.02 2.75
N THR A 18 15.64 13.12 3.93
CA THR A 18 15.30 14.40 4.59
C THR A 18 16.49 15.36 4.75
N PRO A 19 17.72 14.91 5.11
CA PRO A 19 18.87 15.83 5.18
C PRO A 19 19.19 16.53 3.86
N ALA A 20 18.98 15.86 2.72
CA ALA A 20 19.20 16.43 1.39
C ALA A 20 18.01 17.30 0.91
N LEU A 21 16.85 17.19 1.56
CA LEU A 21 15.62 17.90 1.24
C LEU A 21 15.26 18.93 2.30
N SER A 22 16.24 19.37 3.12
CA SER A 22 16.00 20.10 4.37
C SER A 22 15.16 21.38 4.23
N GLU A 23 15.24 22.08 3.09
CA GLU A 23 14.42 23.26 2.78
C GLU A 23 12.91 22.93 2.64
N TYR A 24 12.58 21.69 2.30
CA TYR A 24 11.21 21.21 2.04
C TYR A 24 10.79 20.08 2.99
N ALA A 25 11.70 19.69 3.88
CA ALA A 25 11.48 18.68 4.89
C ALA A 25 10.36 19.11 5.82
N GLY A 26 9.35 18.26 5.98
CA GLY A 26 8.27 18.50 6.92
C GLY A 26 7.10 17.56 6.78
N PRO A 27 6.07 17.72 7.64
CA PRO A 27 4.91 16.86 7.67
C PRO A 27 4.21 16.66 6.31
N PRO A 28 4.05 17.68 5.44
CA PRO A 28 3.42 17.50 4.13
C PRO A 28 4.19 16.53 3.23
N LEU A 29 5.53 16.57 3.23
CA LEU A 29 6.36 15.70 2.39
C LEU A 29 6.31 14.25 2.86
N LEU A 30 6.34 14.03 4.18
CA LEU A 30 6.18 12.71 4.78
C LEU A 30 4.79 12.13 4.52
N ALA A 31 3.75 12.96 4.63
CA ALA A 31 2.39 12.58 4.30
C ALA A 31 2.25 12.22 2.81
N ALA A 32 2.82 13.00 1.90
CA ALA A 32 2.84 12.70 0.48
C ALA A 32 3.53 11.36 0.18
N ALA A 33 4.63 11.06 0.87
CA ALA A 33 5.32 9.77 0.75
C ALA A 33 4.43 8.61 1.21
N PHE A 34 3.89 8.70 2.43
CA PHE A 34 3.09 7.65 3.02
C PHE A 34 1.80 7.39 2.25
N PHE A 35 1.02 8.45 1.97
CA PHE A 35 -0.26 8.32 1.26
C PHE A 35 -0.06 8.02 -0.23
N GLY A 36 0.95 8.60 -0.88
CA GLY A 36 1.31 8.22 -2.25
C GLY A 36 1.68 6.74 -2.37
N GLY A 37 2.38 6.22 -1.35
CA GLY A 37 2.70 4.80 -1.22
C GLY A 37 1.50 3.92 -0.88
N MET A 38 0.36 4.45 -0.45
CA MET A 38 -0.87 3.67 -0.21
C MET A 38 -1.89 3.82 -1.33
N ALA A 39 -1.85 4.93 -2.08
CA ALA A 39 -2.86 5.30 -3.05
C ALA A 39 -3.16 4.22 -4.11
N PRO A 40 -2.19 3.46 -4.65
CA PRO A 40 -2.50 2.40 -5.62
C PRO A 40 -3.49 1.36 -5.10
N ASP A 41 -3.42 0.98 -3.82
CA ASP A 41 -4.33 0.01 -3.20
C ASP A 41 -5.79 0.50 -3.08
N LEU A 42 -6.08 1.76 -3.38
CA LEU A 42 -7.46 2.24 -3.47
C LEU A 42 -8.22 1.58 -4.62
N ASP A 43 -7.54 0.87 -5.52
CA ASP A 43 -8.18 0.05 -6.56
C ASP A 43 -8.76 -1.28 -6.06
N LEU A 44 -8.76 -1.54 -4.75
CA LEU A 44 -9.44 -2.69 -4.15
C LEU A 44 -10.94 -2.76 -4.52
N VAL A 45 -11.60 -1.64 -4.79
CA VAL A 45 -13.02 -1.61 -5.24
C VAL A 45 -13.17 -1.67 -6.77
N ALA A 46 -12.05 -1.69 -7.49
CA ALA A 46 -11.94 -1.87 -8.93
C ALA A 46 -11.11 -3.13 -9.21
N GLU A 47 -10.42 -3.24 -10.35
CA GLU A 47 -9.49 -4.35 -10.59
C GLU A 47 -8.18 -4.10 -9.83
N HIS A 48 -8.00 -4.78 -8.70
CA HIS A 48 -6.86 -4.61 -7.82
C HIS A 48 -5.54 -4.97 -8.50
N ARG A 49 -4.51 -4.15 -8.29
CA ARG A 49 -3.18 -4.24 -8.94
C ARG A 49 -3.20 -4.07 -10.45
N LYS A 50 -4.25 -3.43 -10.94
CA LYS A 50 -4.42 -3.10 -12.36
C LYS A 50 -5.02 -1.72 -12.54
N SER A 51 -6.06 -1.33 -11.82
CA SER A 51 -6.78 -0.08 -12.14
C SER A 51 -6.01 1.16 -11.74
N LEU A 52 -5.30 1.12 -10.59
CA LEU A 52 -4.49 2.24 -10.11
C LEU A 52 -3.00 1.88 -10.00
N HIS A 53 -2.61 0.65 -10.32
CA HIS A 53 -1.21 0.24 -10.29
C HIS A 53 -0.58 0.40 -11.67
N PHE A 54 0.08 1.53 -11.88
CA PHE A 54 0.78 1.84 -13.13
C PHE A 54 2.29 1.78 -12.95
N PRO A 55 2.93 0.58 -12.92
CA PRO A 55 4.37 0.48 -12.63
C PRO A 55 5.21 1.28 -13.63
N VAL A 56 4.92 1.19 -14.94
CA VAL A 56 5.63 1.97 -15.95
C VAL A 56 5.18 3.43 -15.98
N GLY A 57 3.86 3.67 -15.91
CA GLY A 57 3.30 5.03 -15.99
C GLY A 57 3.75 5.93 -14.84
N TYR A 58 3.70 5.44 -13.61
CA TYR A 58 4.20 6.18 -12.45
C TYR A 58 5.72 6.34 -12.47
N THR A 59 6.50 5.38 -12.96
CA THR A 59 7.95 5.57 -13.13
C THR A 59 8.26 6.70 -14.10
N LEU A 60 7.59 6.75 -15.26
CA LEU A 60 7.78 7.84 -16.23
C LEU A 60 7.34 9.19 -15.66
N LEU A 61 6.18 9.23 -14.99
CA LEU A 61 5.67 10.46 -14.40
C LEU A 61 6.56 10.95 -13.23
N ALA A 62 7.07 10.04 -12.41
CA ALA A 62 8.04 10.37 -11.36
C ALA A 62 9.35 10.93 -11.94
N ALA A 63 9.82 10.40 -13.07
CA ALA A 63 10.99 10.94 -13.76
C ALA A 63 10.75 12.37 -14.27
N ILE A 64 9.57 12.64 -14.84
CA ILE A 64 9.18 13.98 -15.29
C ILE A 64 9.14 14.97 -14.11
N PHE A 65 8.49 14.61 -13.01
CA PHE A 65 8.43 15.46 -11.81
C PHE A 65 9.80 15.66 -11.16
N THR A 66 10.66 14.64 -11.19
CA THR A 66 12.05 14.75 -10.72
C THR A 66 12.84 15.74 -11.58
N ALA A 67 12.74 15.65 -12.90
CA ALA A 67 13.38 16.59 -13.83
C ALA A 67 12.86 18.02 -13.61
N TRP A 68 11.56 18.18 -13.40
CA TRP A 68 10.96 19.48 -13.07
C TRP A 68 11.51 20.03 -11.75
N ALA A 69 11.55 19.21 -10.69
CA ALA A 69 12.10 19.60 -9.39
C ALA A 69 13.57 20.04 -9.49
N ALA A 70 14.35 19.43 -10.38
CA ALA A 70 15.75 19.77 -10.59
C ALA A 70 15.96 21.14 -11.27
N VAL A 71 15.04 21.56 -12.14
CA VAL A 71 15.15 22.82 -12.90
C VAL A 71 14.45 23.98 -12.19
N SER A 72 13.32 23.72 -11.55
CA SER A 72 12.48 24.73 -10.91
C SER A 72 11.85 24.15 -9.63
N PRO A 73 12.65 23.97 -8.56
CA PRO A 73 12.16 23.38 -7.32
C PRO A 73 11.07 24.27 -6.71
N SER A 74 10.01 23.62 -6.23
CA SER A 74 8.98 24.25 -5.41
C SER A 74 8.35 23.20 -4.49
N PRO A 75 7.71 23.62 -3.38
CA PRO A 75 7.05 22.67 -2.48
C PRO A 75 6.03 21.79 -3.22
N GLY A 76 5.21 22.38 -4.09
CA GLY A 76 4.20 21.65 -4.85
C GLY A 76 4.80 20.58 -5.78
N VAL A 77 5.85 20.95 -6.52
CA VAL A 77 6.55 20.00 -7.41
C VAL A 77 7.15 18.85 -6.62
N LEU A 78 7.79 19.12 -5.48
CA LEU A 78 8.37 18.06 -4.64
C LEU A 78 7.32 17.14 -4.00
N LEU A 79 6.18 17.68 -3.56
CA LEU A 79 5.07 16.86 -3.07
C LEU A 79 4.56 15.92 -4.16
N CYS A 80 4.41 16.42 -5.40
CA CYS A 80 4.04 15.58 -6.55
C CYS A 80 5.12 14.54 -6.88
N THR A 81 6.40 14.93 -6.91
CA THR A 81 7.53 14.01 -7.14
C THR A 81 7.51 12.87 -6.14
N VAL A 82 7.37 13.18 -4.86
CA VAL A 82 7.36 12.19 -3.78
C VAL A 82 6.12 11.31 -3.84
N ALA A 83 4.93 11.88 -4.01
CA ALA A 83 3.69 11.10 -4.05
C ALA A 83 3.65 10.14 -5.26
N VAL A 84 4.05 10.61 -6.45
CA VAL A 84 4.09 9.78 -7.66
C VAL A 84 5.23 8.75 -7.58
N GLY A 85 6.40 9.14 -7.06
CA GLY A 85 7.51 8.21 -6.83
C GLY A 85 7.13 7.10 -5.84
N ALA A 86 6.40 7.43 -4.78
CA ALA A 86 5.86 6.47 -3.83
C ALA A 86 4.85 5.51 -4.48
N ALA A 87 3.96 6.02 -5.35
CA ALA A 87 3.05 5.18 -6.12
C ALA A 87 3.78 4.25 -7.10
N ALA A 88 4.88 4.72 -7.72
CA ALA A 88 5.74 3.89 -8.55
C ALA A 88 6.42 2.79 -7.74
N LEU A 89 6.98 3.14 -6.58
CA LEU A 89 7.60 2.19 -5.66
C LEU A 89 6.62 1.13 -5.22
N HIS A 90 5.41 1.53 -4.82
CA HIS A 90 4.33 0.60 -4.49
C HIS A 90 4.12 -0.39 -5.63
N ALA A 91 3.78 0.10 -6.82
CA ALA A 91 3.43 -0.75 -7.97
C ALA A 91 4.54 -1.75 -8.31
N TRP A 92 5.81 -1.34 -8.25
CA TRP A 92 6.93 -2.25 -8.48
C TRP A 92 7.18 -3.22 -7.33
N SER A 93 7.01 -2.78 -6.10
CA SER A 93 7.23 -3.62 -4.92
C SER A 93 6.25 -4.80 -4.82
N ASP A 94 5.09 -4.72 -5.47
CA ASP A 94 4.18 -5.86 -5.58
C ASP A 94 4.74 -7.04 -6.39
N VAL A 95 5.70 -6.80 -7.30
CA VAL A 95 6.45 -7.89 -7.95
C VAL A 95 7.23 -8.71 -6.93
N LEU A 96 7.64 -8.11 -5.81
CA LEU A 96 8.38 -8.79 -4.74
C LEU A 96 7.46 -9.57 -3.79
N ALA A 97 6.15 -9.35 -3.88
CA ALA A 97 5.15 -9.89 -2.97
C ALA A 97 4.42 -11.13 -3.54
N GLY A 98 3.40 -11.59 -2.83
CA GLY A 98 2.47 -12.63 -3.28
C GLY A 98 1.46 -12.15 -4.33
N SER A 99 0.62 -13.08 -4.80
CA SER A 99 -0.42 -12.86 -5.82
C SER A 99 -1.60 -12.02 -5.31
N VAL A 100 -2.41 -11.51 -6.24
CA VAL A 100 -3.62 -10.67 -6.00
C VAL A 100 -4.79 -11.36 -5.30
N GLU A 101 -4.68 -12.66 -5.04
CA GLU A 101 -5.80 -13.53 -4.69
C GLU A 101 -6.38 -13.26 -3.29
N PRO A 102 -7.65 -13.64 -3.02
CA PRO A 102 -8.28 -13.41 -1.72
C PRO A 102 -7.60 -14.18 -0.58
N ALA A 103 -7.15 -15.41 -0.87
CA ALA A 103 -6.42 -16.28 0.05
C ALA A 103 -4.94 -16.41 -0.36
N PRO A 104 -4.15 -15.33 -0.28
CA PRO A 104 -2.81 -15.28 -0.88
C PRO A 104 -1.79 -16.20 -0.19
N TRP A 105 -2.16 -16.79 0.97
CA TRP A 105 -1.36 -17.82 1.64
C TRP A 105 -1.47 -19.21 1.01
N ASN A 106 -2.39 -19.42 0.06
CA ASN A 106 -2.53 -20.63 -0.74
C ASN A 106 -2.61 -20.22 -2.22
N PRO A 107 -1.49 -19.79 -2.83
CA PRO A 107 -1.51 -19.13 -4.12
C PRO A 107 -1.90 -20.08 -5.25
N THR A 108 -2.78 -19.61 -6.15
CA THR A 108 -3.22 -20.34 -7.34
C THR A 108 -2.91 -19.60 -8.65
N SER A 109 -2.44 -18.35 -8.58
CA SER A 109 -2.12 -17.49 -9.71
C SER A 109 -0.69 -16.97 -9.66
N GLU A 110 -0.21 -16.63 -10.86
CA GLU A 110 1.10 -16.05 -11.11
C GLU A 110 1.00 -14.56 -11.50
N GLN A 111 0.04 -13.86 -10.88
CA GLN A 111 -0.26 -12.46 -11.15
C GLN A 111 0.14 -11.56 -9.98
N ALA A 112 1.17 -10.72 -10.19
CA ALA A 112 1.63 -9.74 -9.21
C ALA A 112 1.03 -8.37 -9.44
N VAL A 113 1.42 -7.70 -10.53
CA VAL A 113 0.95 -6.36 -10.91
C VAL A 113 0.83 -6.28 -12.43
N TYR A 114 -0.22 -5.64 -12.93
CA TYR A 114 -0.48 -5.55 -14.36
C TYR A 114 0.42 -4.47 -15.00
N ASN A 115 1.11 -4.85 -16.08
CA ASN A 115 1.90 -3.92 -16.87
C ASN A 115 1.10 -3.48 -18.10
N HIS A 116 0.55 -2.26 -18.01
CA HIS A 116 -0.22 -1.63 -19.08
C HIS A 116 0.58 -1.39 -20.36
N ALA A 117 1.88 -1.14 -20.26
CA ALA A 117 2.74 -0.93 -21.42
C ALA A 117 2.99 -2.23 -22.20
N LEU A 118 2.95 -3.37 -21.52
CA LEU A 118 3.19 -4.70 -22.11
C LEU A 118 1.92 -5.54 -22.28
N GLY A 119 0.77 -5.04 -21.83
CA GLY A 119 -0.52 -5.75 -21.88
C GLY A 119 -0.53 -7.08 -21.13
N ARG A 120 0.27 -7.23 -20.06
CA ARG A 120 0.40 -8.50 -19.33
C ARG A 120 0.73 -8.33 -17.86
N TRP A 121 0.44 -9.36 -17.07
CA TRP A 121 0.85 -9.44 -15.67
C TRP A 121 2.34 -9.73 -15.50
N HIS A 122 2.96 -9.08 -14.53
CA HIS A 122 4.24 -9.52 -13.97
C HIS A 122 4.02 -10.71 -13.03
N ARG A 123 4.99 -11.62 -12.97
CA ARG A 123 4.96 -12.76 -12.04
C ARG A 123 5.45 -12.36 -10.65
N PRO A 124 4.82 -12.87 -9.57
CA PRO A 124 5.25 -12.62 -8.20
C PRO A 124 6.57 -13.35 -7.90
N ARG A 125 7.51 -12.66 -7.25
CA ARG A 125 8.76 -13.24 -6.75
C ARG A 125 8.64 -13.83 -5.36
N ARG A 126 7.58 -13.46 -4.62
CA ARG A 126 7.22 -14.03 -3.31
C ARG A 126 8.34 -13.94 -2.26
N LEU A 127 9.14 -12.86 -2.30
CA LEU A 127 10.07 -12.54 -1.21
C LEU A 127 9.30 -12.25 0.09
N VAL A 128 8.18 -11.53 -0.05
CA VAL A 128 7.10 -11.52 0.94
C VAL A 128 6.01 -12.47 0.44
N ARG A 129 5.72 -13.54 1.18
CA ARG A 129 4.87 -14.63 0.67
C ARG A 129 3.45 -14.16 0.36
N TYR A 130 2.89 -13.30 1.21
CA TYR A 130 1.56 -12.73 1.04
C TYR A 130 1.37 -11.46 1.90
N SER A 131 0.35 -10.66 1.55
CA SER A 131 -0.07 -9.50 2.35
C SER A 131 -0.49 -9.91 3.77
N GLY A 132 0.21 -9.42 4.78
CA GLY A 132 -0.01 -9.80 6.18
C GLY A 132 0.69 -11.10 6.60
N ALA A 133 1.70 -11.55 5.86
CA ALA A 133 2.60 -12.61 6.34
C ALA A 133 3.46 -12.11 7.52
N PRO A 134 4.00 -13.00 8.37
CA PRO A 134 4.89 -12.59 9.46
C PRO A 134 6.07 -11.73 8.99
N GLU A 135 6.68 -12.09 7.86
CA GLU A 135 7.77 -11.31 7.25
C GLU A 135 7.32 -9.95 6.69
N ASP A 136 6.06 -9.80 6.28
CA ASP A 136 5.48 -8.50 5.90
C ASP A 136 5.38 -7.59 7.13
N GLY A 137 4.95 -8.15 8.26
CA GLY A 137 4.94 -7.47 9.56
C GLY A 137 6.33 -7.04 10.02
N LEU A 138 7.32 -7.94 9.93
CA LEU A 138 8.71 -7.61 10.26
C LEU A 138 9.29 -6.53 9.34
N LEU A 139 8.96 -6.58 8.04
CA LEU A 139 9.35 -5.55 7.09
C LEU A 139 8.74 -4.19 7.46
N ALA A 140 7.45 -4.14 7.80
CA ALA A 140 6.81 -2.92 8.27
C ALA A 140 7.44 -2.36 9.55
N VAL A 141 7.79 -3.22 10.53
CA VAL A 141 8.52 -2.82 11.74
C VAL A 141 9.88 -2.21 11.38
N GLY A 142 10.65 -2.86 10.51
CA GLY A 142 11.95 -2.35 10.07
C GLY A 142 11.86 -1.00 9.37
N LEU A 143 10.88 -0.84 8.47
CA LEU A 143 10.66 0.41 7.74
C LEU A 143 10.20 1.54 8.67
N ALA A 144 9.29 1.25 9.60
CA ALA A 144 8.87 2.22 10.61
C ALA A 144 10.03 2.60 11.54
N ALA A 145 10.88 1.64 11.93
CA ALA A 145 12.07 1.91 12.72
C ALA A 145 13.04 2.86 12.00
N VAL A 146 13.24 2.69 10.68
CA VAL A 146 14.03 3.65 9.88
C VAL A 146 13.46 5.07 10.01
N ALA A 147 12.15 5.24 9.84
CA ALA A 147 11.52 6.56 9.98
C ALA A 147 11.68 7.13 11.40
N LEU A 148 11.36 6.35 12.43
CA LEU A 148 11.43 6.74 13.85
C LEU A 148 12.84 7.08 14.34
N LEU A 149 13.87 6.46 13.77
CA LEU A 149 15.27 6.69 14.15
C LEU A 149 15.89 7.89 13.42
N THR A 150 15.20 8.44 12.41
CA THR A 150 15.62 9.67 11.75
C THR A 150 15.03 10.89 12.48
N PRO A 151 15.68 12.06 12.43
CA PRO A 151 15.09 13.30 12.94
C PRO A 151 14.01 13.88 12.01
N ALA A 152 13.57 13.13 10.99
CA ALA A 152 12.60 13.59 10.01
C ALA A 152 11.19 13.67 10.59
N THR A 153 10.85 12.77 11.51
CA THR A 153 9.54 12.70 12.17
C THR A 153 9.58 13.44 13.51
N GLY A 154 8.46 14.05 13.88
CA GLY A 154 8.27 14.65 15.20
C GLY A 154 7.39 13.77 16.10
N PRO A 155 7.24 14.11 17.40
CA PRO A 155 6.58 13.24 18.38
C PRO A 155 5.16 12.78 17.99
N THR A 156 4.39 13.65 17.33
CA THR A 156 3.05 13.31 16.84
C THR A 156 3.09 12.29 15.71
N ALA A 157 4.02 12.42 14.77
CA ALA A 157 4.19 11.46 13.67
C ALA A 157 4.71 10.12 14.23
N ASP A 158 5.62 10.14 15.20
CA ASP A 158 6.14 8.94 15.85
C ASP A 158 5.01 8.17 16.55
N ALA A 159 4.16 8.86 17.31
CA ALA A 159 3.00 8.24 17.95
C ALA A 159 2.04 7.62 16.92
N ALA A 160 1.80 8.29 15.79
CA ALA A 160 0.99 7.76 14.70
C ALA A 160 1.63 6.50 14.09
N LEU A 161 2.94 6.49 13.85
CA LEU A 161 3.66 5.33 13.32
C LEU A 161 3.59 4.13 14.24
N LEU A 162 3.77 4.34 15.55
CA LEU A 162 3.63 3.29 16.55
C LEU A 162 2.20 2.72 16.56
N TRP A 163 1.19 3.58 16.45
CA TRP A 163 -0.20 3.13 16.36
C TRP A 163 -0.49 2.33 15.08
N LEU A 164 0.05 2.79 13.94
CA LEU A 164 -0.04 2.07 12.67
C LEU A 164 0.63 0.70 12.75
N LEU A 165 1.76 0.55 13.45
CA LEU A 165 2.38 -0.75 13.71
C LEU A 165 1.50 -1.68 14.54
N VAL A 166 0.76 -1.16 15.52
CA VAL A 166 -0.22 -1.95 16.27
C VAL A 166 -1.32 -2.46 15.34
N VAL A 167 -1.84 -1.61 14.45
CA VAL A 167 -2.83 -1.99 13.44
C VAL A 167 -2.26 -3.04 12.48
N ALA A 168 -1.01 -2.86 12.03
CA ALA A 168 -0.31 -3.82 11.17
C ALA A 168 -0.18 -5.18 11.84
N GLY A 169 0.24 -5.21 13.11
CA GLY A 169 0.38 -6.42 13.90
C GLY A 169 -0.96 -7.13 14.08
N ALA A 170 -2.02 -6.39 14.42
CA ALA A 170 -3.37 -6.93 14.51
C ALA A 170 -3.82 -7.55 13.17
N TYR A 171 -3.55 -6.88 12.05
CA TYR A 171 -3.85 -7.39 10.72
C TYR A 171 -3.06 -8.67 10.39
N VAL A 172 -1.75 -8.70 10.65
CA VAL A 172 -0.89 -9.88 10.44
C VAL A 172 -1.40 -11.08 11.23
N LEU A 173 -1.75 -10.88 12.51
CA LEU A 173 -2.31 -11.93 13.37
C LEU A 173 -3.68 -12.41 12.89
N ALA A 174 -4.52 -11.50 12.41
CA ALA A 174 -5.88 -11.79 11.98
C ALA A 174 -5.99 -12.31 10.53
N ARG A 175 -4.98 -12.07 9.66
CA ARG A 175 -5.08 -12.19 8.19
C ARG A 175 -5.73 -13.50 7.72
N LYS A 176 -5.26 -14.65 8.23
CA LYS A 176 -5.78 -15.97 7.83
C LYS A 176 -7.17 -16.30 8.41
N ARG A 177 -7.58 -15.56 9.44
CA ARG A 177 -8.84 -15.77 10.18
C ARG A 177 -9.88 -14.69 9.89
N LEU A 178 -9.62 -13.74 8.97
CA LEU A 178 -10.53 -12.62 8.72
C LEU A 178 -11.96 -13.07 8.37
N THR A 179 -12.12 -14.15 7.60
CA THR A 179 -13.44 -14.70 7.26
C THR A 179 -14.17 -15.24 8.50
N GLU A 180 -13.46 -15.94 9.38
CA GLU A 180 -14.01 -16.48 10.63
C GLU A 180 -14.30 -15.37 11.64
N LEU A 181 -13.41 -14.38 11.77
CA LEU A 181 -13.64 -13.21 12.60
C LEU A 181 -14.87 -12.45 12.11
N ARG A 182 -15.03 -12.28 10.80
CA ARG A 182 -16.22 -11.65 10.20
C ARG A 182 -17.50 -12.39 10.57
N SER A 183 -17.52 -13.72 10.50
CA SER A 183 -18.72 -14.49 10.84
C SER A 183 -19.04 -14.42 12.34
N ARG A 184 -18.03 -14.53 13.21
CA ARG A 184 -18.18 -14.37 14.66
C ARG A 184 -18.68 -12.97 15.03
N LEU A 185 -18.10 -11.93 14.44
CA LEU A 185 -18.54 -10.55 14.66
C LEU A 185 -19.98 -10.34 14.19
N ALA A 186 -20.36 -10.86 13.02
CA ALA A 186 -21.73 -10.77 12.54
C ALA A 186 -22.73 -11.47 13.48
N ALA A 187 -22.35 -12.59 14.10
CA ALA A 187 -23.19 -13.29 15.09
C ALA A 187 -23.37 -12.51 16.41
N LEU A 188 -22.39 -11.67 16.77
CA LEU A 188 -22.43 -10.83 17.97
C LEU A 188 -23.08 -9.45 17.72
N THR A 189 -23.33 -9.10 16.46
CA THR A 189 -23.79 -7.77 16.07
C THR A 189 -25.32 -7.78 15.89
N PRO A 190 -26.07 -6.80 16.43
CA PRO A 190 -27.52 -6.73 16.24
C PRO A 190 -27.91 -6.76 14.76
N ALA A 191 -28.99 -7.48 14.43
CA ALA A 191 -29.40 -7.70 13.04
C ALA A 191 -29.64 -6.39 12.25
N TRP A 192 -30.15 -5.35 12.91
CA TRP A 192 -30.37 -4.04 12.28
C TRP A 192 -29.06 -3.34 11.88
N VAL A 193 -27.99 -3.50 12.66
CA VAL A 193 -26.65 -3.01 12.32
C VAL A 193 -26.11 -3.78 11.13
N VAL A 194 -26.19 -5.11 11.17
CA VAL A 194 -25.75 -5.99 10.06
C VAL A 194 -26.52 -5.71 8.76
N ALA A 195 -27.80 -5.36 8.86
CA ALA A 195 -28.65 -5.00 7.73
C ALA A 195 -28.33 -3.61 7.14
N SER A 196 -27.75 -2.71 7.94
CA SER A 196 -27.39 -1.35 7.49
C SER A 196 -26.12 -1.31 6.63
N PHE A 197 -25.32 -2.38 6.63
CA PHE A 197 -24.10 -2.48 5.82
C PHE A 197 -24.33 -3.24 4.50
N PRO A 198 -23.64 -2.84 3.41
CA PRO A 198 -23.66 -3.58 2.17
C PRO A 198 -23.06 -4.98 2.35
N VAL A 199 -23.49 -5.91 1.50
CA VAL A 199 -22.83 -7.22 1.37
C VAL A 199 -21.50 -6.99 0.66
N VAL A 200 -20.42 -7.32 1.37
CA VAL A 200 -19.05 -7.26 0.84
C VAL A 200 -18.64 -8.67 0.40
N SER A 201 -18.26 -8.82 -0.87
CA SER A 201 -17.64 -10.04 -1.42
C SER A 201 -16.34 -9.71 -2.16
N VAL A 202 -15.44 -10.68 -2.26
CA VAL A 202 -14.25 -10.57 -3.11
C VAL A 202 -14.50 -11.43 -4.35
N GLU A 203 -14.38 -10.82 -5.53
CA GLU A 203 -14.63 -11.46 -6.82
C GLU A 203 -13.32 -11.48 -7.63
N GLU A 204 -13.09 -12.55 -8.38
CA GLU A 204 -12.08 -12.57 -9.45
C GLU A 204 -12.69 -11.97 -10.72
N THR A 205 -11.93 -11.14 -11.41
CA THR A 205 -12.37 -10.52 -12.67
C THR A 205 -11.86 -11.30 -13.87
N GLU A 206 -12.43 -11.05 -15.06
CA GLU A 206 -12.01 -11.71 -16.31
C GLU A 206 -10.53 -11.50 -16.63
N SER A 207 -9.93 -10.41 -16.12
CA SER A 207 -8.50 -10.14 -16.32
C SER A 207 -7.59 -10.86 -15.33
N GLY A 208 -8.16 -11.64 -14.40
CA GLY A 208 -7.47 -12.34 -13.32
C GLY A 208 -7.16 -11.48 -12.09
N ALA A 209 -7.55 -10.21 -12.11
CA ALA A 209 -7.48 -9.35 -10.93
C ALA A 209 -8.53 -9.76 -9.88
N THR A 210 -8.43 -9.20 -8.68
CA THR A 210 -9.48 -9.29 -7.66
C THR A 210 -10.14 -7.94 -7.44
N ARG A 211 -11.40 -7.95 -7.01
CA ARG A 211 -12.12 -6.74 -6.61
C ARG A 211 -13.02 -6.99 -5.41
N ILE A 212 -13.22 -5.96 -4.60
CA ILE A 212 -14.22 -5.92 -3.55
C ILE A 212 -15.53 -5.42 -4.17
N ALA A 213 -16.51 -6.31 -4.27
CA ALA A 213 -17.85 -5.98 -4.71
C ALA A 213 -18.72 -5.60 -3.50
N LEU A 214 -19.42 -4.47 -3.63
CA LEU A 214 -20.39 -3.97 -2.66
C LEU A 214 -21.79 -4.12 -3.25
N ARG A 215 -22.61 -4.98 -2.66
CA ARG A 215 -24.00 -5.18 -3.09
C ARG A 215 -24.93 -4.64 -2.01
N ARG A 216 -25.96 -3.87 -2.41
CA ARG A 216 -27.08 -3.59 -1.51
C ARG A 216 -27.80 -4.91 -1.21
N ARG A 217 -28.21 -5.08 0.04
CA ARG A 217 -29.06 -6.20 0.46
C ARG A 217 -30.45 -6.07 -0.15
#